data_AF-A0A3D1K4Y3-F1
#
_entry.id   AF-A0A3D1K4Y3-F1
#
_cell.length_a   1.000
_cell.length_b   1.000
_cell.length_c   1.000
_cell.angle_alpha   90.00
_cell.angle_beta   90.00
_cell.angle_gamma   90.00
#
_symmetry.space_group_name_H-M   'P 1'
#
loop_
_entity.id
_entity.type
_entity.pdbx_description
1 polymer ?
#
loop_
_entity_poly.entity_id
_entity_poly.type
_entity_poly.pdbx_seq_one_letter_code
_entity_poly.pdbx_strand_id
1 'polypeptide(L)'
;MAFKRPLCLYSGVQKELIEGDLLTNMDANGIHMDNGVLWGYATSPQYNQYTGNATRGYTAYYGSKPLYFAVMKSSTAVAGSIWTYKGYCKGAAVANIADAVIDQYIYSSNCGLTLGAATTSNANTATFNPFGIGFSKTGNLDLSLGQYTGDASSDRLIQCTGTQAVIVKGEGTQSGVYKTGYTDTANCYYFLAATAMITTGTAIKGLNNVPDGFKIGNHATVNTNAVKYNYIGFGSDWNKHSLMAITEYVGIGGEGQRIWLPFQPDLLFLIPAGALSPVFWHKYMTSGHTACTGALADITDGVINIKNDGFIIGAGTEVNTVQNPVCVVAFKQG
;
A
#
# COMPACT_ATOMS: atom_id res chain seq x y z
N MET A 1 44.45 24.98 -45.80
CA MET A 1 43.27 24.83 -44.92
C MET A 1 43.51 23.65 -44.00
N ALA A 2 43.17 23.81 -42.72
CA ALA A 2 43.71 23.09 -41.56
C ALA A 2 43.69 21.55 -41.61
N PHE A 3 44.77 20.96 -41.09
CA PHE A 3 44.82 19.57 -40.61
C PHE A 3 43.85 19.36 -39.45
N LYS A 4 43.21 18.17 -39.39
CA LYS A 4 43.24 17.28 -38.22
C LYS A 4 42.46 15.98 -38.50
N ARG A 5 43.13 14.85 -38.32
CA ARG A 5 42.49 13.55 -38.02
C ARG A 5 41.80 13.63 -36.65
N PRO A 6 40.91 12.67 -36.32
CA PRO A 6 41.33 11.78 -35.25
C PRO A 6 41.06 10.30 -35.51
N LEU A 7 42.07 9.52 -35.10
CA LEU A 7 42.14 8.10 -34.80
C LEU A 7 42.39 8.00 -33.28
N CYS A 8 41.89 6.94 -32.65
CA CYS A 8 42.29 6.36 -31.34
C CYS A 8 41.96 7.18 -30.06
N LEU A 9 41.16 6.70 -29.12
CA LEU A 9 41.20 5.50 -28.23
C LEU A 9 41.71 5.85 -26.82
N TYR A 10 41.24 5.06 -25.84
CA TYR A 10 41.48 5.07 -24.37
C TYR A 10 40.59 6.05 -23.58
N SER A 11 39.96 5.67 -22.45
CA SER A 11 39.91 4.40 -21.71
C SER A 11 38.95 4.56 -20.53
N GLY A 12 38.38 3.46 -20.06
CA GLY A 12 38.05 3.32 -18.64
C GLY A 12 36.57 3.49 -18.29
N VAL A 13 36.08 2.47 -17.59
CA VAL A 13 34.87 2.48 -16.76
C VAL A 13 33.56 2.55 -17.56
N GLN A 14 32.97 1.37 -17.83
CA GLN A 14 31.52 1.26 -17.87
C GLN A 14 30.98 1.59 -16.47
N LYS A 15 30.82 2.88 -16.20
CA LYS A 15 29.88 3.38 -15.21
C LYS A 15 28.60 3.56 -16.01
N GLU A 16 27.79 2.50 -16.03
CA GLU A 16 26.47 2.56 -16.66
C GLU A 16 25.74 3.80 -16.15
N LEU A 17 25.29 4.59 -17.14
CA LEU A 17 24.46 5.76 -17.01
C LEU A 17 23.15 5.39 -16.29
N ILE A 18 23.13 5.50 -14.96
CA ILE A 18 21.88 5.53 -14.18
C ILE A 18 21.97 6.62 -13.10
N GLU A 19 22.50 7.79 -13.42
CA GLU A 19 22.39 8.98 -12.54
C GLU A 19 22.09 10.28 -13.30
N GLY A 20 21.82 10.20 -14.62
CA GLY A 20 21.66 11.38 -15.47
C GLY A 20 20.23 11.92 -15.66
N ASP A 21 19.18 11.16 -15.30
CA ASP A 21 17.79 11.51 -15.62
C ASP A 21 16.93 11.90 -14.38
N LEU A 22 17.54 12.02 -13.20
CA LEU A 22 16.80 12.15 -11.94
C LEU A 22 16.54 13.59 -11.47
N LEU A 23 16.90 14.63 -12.23
CA LEU A 23 16.81 16.02 -11.73
C LEU A 23 16.08 17.04 -12.62
N THR A 24 15.45 16.67 -13.74
CA THR A 24 14.71 17.65 -14.56
C THR A 24 13.39 17.18 -15.18
N ASN A 25 12.95 15.94 -14.98
CA ASN A 25 11.67 15.49 -15.53
C ASN A 25 10.54 15.59 -14.50
N MET A 26 9.94 16.79 -14.41
CA MET A 26 8.49 16.81 -14.23
C MET A 26 7.93 16.01 -15.40
N ASP A 27 7.27 14.87 -15.15
CA ASP A 27 6.48 14.26 -16.22
C ASP A 27 5.36 15.25 -16.61
N ALA A 28 4.73 15.05 -17.77
CA ALA A 28 3.61 15.90 -18.21
C ALA A 28 2.44 15.95 -17.18
N ASN A 29 2.48 15.12 -16.14
CA ASN A 29 1.51 15.04 -15.05
C ASN A 29 1.96 15.78 -13.78
N GLY A 30 3.06 16.55 -13.81
CA GLY A 30 3.49 17.42 -12.71
C GLY A 30 3.80 16.70 -11.40
N ILE A 31 4.24 15.44 -11.50
CA ILE A 31 4.68 14.64 -10.36
C ILE A 31 6.16 14.93 -10.11
N HIS A 32 6.55 15.19 -8.85
CA HIS A 32 7.93 15.50 -8.49
C HIS A 32 8.61 14.30 -7.84
N MET A 33 9.85 14.01 -8.26
CA MET A 33 10.72 13.09 -7.54
C MET A 33 11.74 13.91 -6.74
N ASP A 34 11.72 13.78 -5.41
CA ASP A 34 12.75 14.34 -4.53
C ASP A 34 13.40 13.22 -3.72
N ASN A 35 14.72 13.11 -3.76
CA ASN A 35 15.49 12.06 -3.06
C ASN A 35 14.95 10.62 -3.25
N GLY A 36 14.45 10.29 -4.44
CA GLY A 36 13.89 8.97 -4.74
C GLY A 36 12.44 8.74 -4.26
N VAL A 37 11.82 9.78 -3.70
CA VAL A 37 10.43 9.81 -3.26
C VAL A 37 9.58 10.51 -4.31
N LEU A 38 8.53 9.82 -4.75
CA LEU A 38 7.48 10.39 -5.56
C LEU A 38 6.51 11.17 -4.67
N TRP A 39 6.48 12.48 -4.87
CA TRP A 39 5.56 13.40 -4.23
C TRP A 39 4.48 13.81 -5.22
N GLY A 40 3.23 13.66 -4.81
CA GLY A 40 2.12 14.07 -5.64
C GLY A 40 0.81 13.93 -4.91
N TYR A 41 -0.22 14.50 -5.52
CA TYR A 41 -1.56 14.37 -4.99
C TYR A 41 -2.22 13.12 -5.53
N ALA A 42 -2.80 12.30 -4.67
CA ALA A 42 -3.51 11.13 -5.14
C ALA A 42 -4.88 11.47 -5.71
N THR A 43 -5.29 10.72 -6.72
CA THR A 43 -6.69 10.67 -7.13
C THR A 43 -7.49 9.81 -6.16
N SER A 44 -8.81 10.00 -6.16
CA SER A 44 -9.75 9.13 -5.46
C SER A 44 -9.42 7.65 -5.68
N PRO A 45 -9.40 6.80 -4.63
CA PRO A 45 -9.16 5.37 -4.79
C PRO A 45 -10.13 4.76 -5.80
N GLN A 46 -9.63 3.80 -6.54
CA GLN A 46 -10.33 3.09 -7.59
C GLN A 46 -10.48 1.64 -7.14
N TYR A 47 -11.69 1.10 -7.19
CA TYR A 47 -11.98 -0.24 -6.69
C TYR A 47 -13.08 -0.85 -7.56
N ASN A 48 -13.07 -2.17 -7.70
CA ASN A 48 -14.03 -2.91 -8.51
C ASN A 48 -14.11 -4.36 -8.02
N GLN A 49 -14.90 -5.20 -8.67
CA GLN A 49 -14.81 -6.65 -8.57
C GLN A 49 -14.60 -7.26 -9.97
N TYR A 50 -13.83 -8.34 -10.04
CA TYR A 50 -13.73 -9.14 -11.27
C TYR A 50 -13.66 -10.63 -10.97
N THR A 51 -13.99 -11.44 -11.97
CA THR A 51 -13.80 -12.90 -11.92
C THR A 51 -12.53 -13.25 -12.65
N GLY A 52 -11.60 -13.92 -11.97
CA GLY A 52 -10.35 -14.35 -12.58
C GLY A 52 -10.57 -15.46 -13.62
N ASN A 53 -9.66 -15.51 -14.61
CA ASN A 53 -9.74 -16.43 -15.75
C ASN A 53 -8.45 -17.24 -15.95
N ALA A 54 -7.49 -17.15 -15.03
CA ALA A 54 -6.18 -17.80 -15.08
C ALA A 54 -5.40 -17.58 -16.39
N THR A 55 -5.72 -16.54 -17.15
CA THR A 55 -5.10 -16.23 -18.44
C THR A 55 -4.23 -14.98 -18.30
N ARG A 56 -2.99 -15.05 -18.82
CA ARG A 56 -2.11 -13.89 -18.85
C ARG A 56 -2.69 -12.78 -19.73
N GLY A 57 -2.55 -11.53 -19.30
CA GLY A 57 -2.97 -10.37 -20.09
C GLY A 57 -4.37 -9.86 -19.79
N TYR A 58 -5.05 -10.41 -18.77
CA TYR A 58 -6.33 -9.87 -18.33
C TYR A 58 -6.16 -8.46 -17.79
N THR A 59 -6.81 -7.45 -18.37
CA THR A 59 -6.75 -6.07 -17.87
C THR A 59 -7.95 -5.78 -16.98
N ALA A 60 -7.69 -5.66 -15.68
CA ALA A 60 -8.64 -5.11 -14.74
C ALA A 60 -8.59 -3.58 -14.83
N TYR A 61 -9.70 -2.95 -15.21
CA TYR A 61 -9.77 -1.49 -15.38
C TYR A 61 -10.11 -0.79 -14.07
N TYR A 62 -9.37 0.28 -13.76
CA TYR A 62 -9.46 1.07 -12.52
C TYR A 62 -9.57 2.58 -12.80
N GLY A 63 -10.25 2.98 -13.88
CA GLY A 63 -10.43 4.41 -14.22
C GLY A 63 -9.35 4.95 -15.15
N SER A 64 -9.15 6.28 -15.21
CA SER A 64 -8.37 6.97 -16.27
C SER A 64 -6.98 7.47 -15.84
N LYS A 65 -6.41 6.90 -14.75
CA LYS A 65 -5.21 7.42 -14.11
C LYS A 65 -4.13 6.36 -13.98
N PRO A 66 -2.84 6.73 -14.09
CA PRO A 66 -1.75 5.82 -13.82
C PRO A 66 -1.83 5.35 -12.36
N LEU A 67 -1.80 4.04 -12.19
CA LEU A 67 -1.86 3.39 -10.89
C LEU A 67 -0.47 3.26 -10.29
N TYR A 68 -0.33 3.57 -9.00
CA TYR A 68 0.96 3.51 -8.29
C TYR A 68 0.93 2.62 -7.06
N PHE A 69 -0.24 2.37 -6.48
CA PHE A 69 -0.44 1.45 -5.36
C PHE A 69 -1.66 0.59 -5.62
N ALA A 70 -1.58 -0.71 -5.35
CA ALA A 70 -2.73 -1.60 -5.45
C ALA A 70 -2.68 -2.71 -4.41
N VAL A 71 -3.86 -3.17 -4.00
CA VAL A 71 -4.00 -4.47 -3.33
C VAL A 71 -5.04 -5.26 -4.09
N MET A 72 -4.77 -6.54 -4.27
CA MET A 72 -5.72 -7.50 -4.81
C MET A 72 -5.88 -8.65 -3.83
N LYS A 73 -7.14 -9.07 -3.65
CA LYS A 73 -7.49 -10.20 -2.81
C LYS A 73 -8.60 -11.00 -3.44
N SER A 74 -8.45 -12.32 -3.47
CA SER A 74 -9.54 -13.24 -3.84
C SER A 74 -10.56 -13.33 -2.71
N SER A 75 -11.84 -13.55 -3.00
CA SER A 75 -12.83 -13.89 -1.98
C SER A 75 -12.60 -15.26 -1.33
N THR A 76 -11.75 -16.10 -1.93
CA THR A 76 -11.38 -17.43 -1.43
C THR A 76 -10.09 -17.39 -0.60
N ALA A 77 -9.77 -18.48 0.09
CA ALA A 77 -8.60 -18.60 0.98
C ALA A 77 -7.25 -18.63 0.23
N VAL A 78 -6.85 -17.47 -0.29
CA VAL A 78 -5.60 -17.24 -1.02
C VAL A 78 -4.99 -15.92 -0.53
N ALA A 79 -3.67 -15.90 -0.35
CA ALA A 79 -2.93 -14.70 0.05
C ALA A 79 -3.18 -13.51 -0.89
N GLY A 80 -3.33 -12.31 -0.31
CA GLY A 80 -3.40 -11.08 -1.08
C GLY A 80 -2.06 -10.66 -1.69
N SER A 81 -2.12 -9.83 -2.72
CA SER A 81 -0.95 -9.20 -3.34
C SER A 81 -1.01 -7.69 -3.20
N ILE A 82 0.10 -7.05 -2.81
CA ILE A 82 0.28 -5.59 -2.78
C ILE A 82 1.26 -5.19 -3.87
N TRP A 83 1.08 -4.01 -4.45
CA TRP A 83 1.97 -3.50 -5.49
C TRP A 83 2.23 -2.01 -5.31
N THR A 84 3.47 -1.59 -5.58
CA THR A 84 3.92 -0.19 -5.62
C THR A 84 4.84 0.03 -6.82
N TYR A 85 4.56 1.00 -7.71
CA TYR A 85 5.33 1.17 -8.96
C TYR A 85 6.64 1.96 -8.81
N LYS A 86 7.72 1.46 -9.44
CA LYS A 86 8.62 2.27 -10.30
C LYS A 86 9.35 1.40 -11.35
N GLY A 87 9.02 1.58 -12.61
CA GLY A 87 9.80 1.09 -13.77
C GLY A 87 9.23 -0.16 -14.46
N TYR A 88 9.36 -0.17 -15.80
CA TYR A 88 8.97 -1.28 -16.66
C TYR A 88 9.55 -2.60 -16.13
N CYS A 89 8.67 -3.56 -15.85
CA CYS A 89 8.96 -4.95 -15.45
C CYS A 89 9.73 -5.15 -14.15
N LYS A 90 9.01 -5.30 -13.01
CA LYS A 90 9.07 -6.45 -12.07
C LYS A 90 8.31 -6.19 -10.76
N GLY A 91 7.65 -7.23 -10.25
CA GLY A 91 7.30 -7.41 -8.84
C GLY A 91 5.95 -6.86 -8.38
N ALA A 92 4.98 -7.74 -8.13
CA ALA A 92 3.96 -7.51 -7.11
C ALA A 92 4.44 -8.20 -5.83
N ALA A 93 4.47 -7.46 -4.73
CA ALA A 93 4.88 -8.02 -3.46
C ALA A 93 3.68 -8.77 -2.88
N VAL A 94 3.68 -10.10 -2.99
CA VAL A 94 2.67 -10.93 -2.34
C VAL A 94 2.93 -10.98 -0.85
N ALA A 95 1.87 -11.09 -0.04
CA ALA A 95 1.98 -11.45 1.36
C ALA A 95 2.95 -12.64 1.55
N ASN A 96 4.05 -12.44 2.28
CA ASN A 96 5.00 -13.49 2.70
C ASN A 96 5.72 -14.26 1.57
N ILE A 97 5.80 -13.71 0.35
CA ILE A 97 6.58 -14.30 -0.76
C ILE A 97 7.54 -13.25 -1.31
N ALA A 98 8.74 -13.67 -1.72
CA ALA A 98 9.68 -12.81 -2.44
C ALA A 98 9.06 -12.29 -3.75
N ASP A 99 9.45 -11.09 -4.19
CA ASP A 99 8.94 -10.34 -5.37
C ASP A 99 9.07 -11.05 -6.73
N ALA A 100 9.47 -12.33 -6.73
CA ALA A 100 9.81 -13.14 -7.89
C ALA A 100 8.67 -14.08 -8.33
N VAL A 101 7.40 -13.75 -8.10
CA VAL A 101 6.32 -14.52 -8.74
C VAL A 101 6.27 -14.16 -10.23
N ILE A 102 7.07 -14.90 -11.01
CA ILE A 102 6.95 -15.02 -12.45
C ILE A 102 5.46 -15.31 -12.74
N ASP A 103 4.82 -14.44 -13.53
CA ASP A 103 3.38 -14.46 -13.88
C ASP A 103 2.42 -13.67 -12.99
N GLN A 104 2.94 -12.77 -12.14
CA GLN A 104 2.19 -11.63 -11.61
C GLN A 104 2.58 -10.34 -12.31
N TYR A 105 2.62 -10.38 -13.65
CA TYR A 105 2.77 -9.14 -14.41
C TYR A 105 1.58 -8.25 -14.06
N ILE A 106 1.90 -7.05 -13.55
CA ILE A 106 1.00 -5.94 -13.32
C ILE A 106 1.64 -4.78 -14.06
N TYR A 107 1.20 -4.53 -15.29
CA TYR A 107 1.51 -3.28 -15.96
C TYR A 107 0.33 -2.35 -15.76
N SER A 108 0.60 -1.14 -15.27
CA SER A 108 -0.37 -0.06 -15.42
C SER A 108 -0.43 0.28 -16.90
N SER A 109 -1.54 -0.08 -17.56
CA SER A 109 -1.97 0.72 -18.70
C SER A 109 -2.45 2.08 -18.17
N ASN A 110 -2.64 3.09 -19.03
CA ASN A 110 -3.19 4.39 -18.61
C ASN A 110 -4.48 4.30 -17.78
N CYS A 111 -5.13 3.13 -17.72
CA CYS A 111 -6.44 2.93 -17.11
C CYS A 111 -6.65 1.63 -16.31
N GLY A 112 -5.61 0.82 -16.03
CA GLY A 112 -5.85 -0.50 -15.43
C GLY A 112 -4.62 -1.34 -15.13
N LEU A 113 -4.82 -2.46 -14.43
CA LEU A 113 -3.80 -3.49 -14.17
C LEU A 113 -3.96 -4.65 -15.13
N THR A 114 -2.97 -4.85 -15.99
CA THR A 114 -2.86 -6.10 -16.76
C THR A 114 -2.26 -7.16 -15.87
N LEU A 115 -3.02 -8.21 -15.55
CA LEU A 115 -2.69 -9.30 -14.64
C LEU A 115 -2.08 -10.49 -15.37
N GLY A 116 -1.18 -11.20 -14.72
CA GLY A 116 -0.75 -12.52 -15.15
C GLY A 116 -1.70 -13.63 -14.67
N ALA A 117 -1.24 -14.88 -14.68
CA ALA A 117 -2.07 -16.07 -14.43
C ALA A 117 -2.02 -16.59 -12.98
N ALA A 118 -1.34 -15.87 -12.07
CA ALA A 118 -1.14 -16.33 -10.69
C ALA A 118 -2.47 -16.46 -9.92
N THR A 119 -2.57 -17.48 -9.06
CA THR A 119 -3.78 -17.76 -8.28
C THR A 119 -4.12 -16.68 -7.26
N THR A 120 -3.13 -15.93 -6.79
CA THR A 120 -3.29 -14.81 -5.84
C THR A 120 -3.92 -13.55 -6.46
N SER A 121 -3.97 -13.48 -7.79
CA SER A 121 -4.46 -12.30 -8.51
C SER A 121 -5.37 -12.62 -9.70
N ASN A 122 -5.47 -13.86 -10.15
CA ASN A 122 -6.25 -14.19 -11.34
C ASN A 122 -6.65 -15.68 -11.40
N ALA A 123 -6.92 -16.32 -10.26
CA ALA A 123 -7.42 -17.70 -10.24
C ALA A 123 -8.74 -17.83 -11.03
N ASN A 124 -8.84 -18.88 -11.85
CA ASN A 124 -10.05 -19.13 -12.64
C ASN A 124 -11.28 -19.24 -11.74
N THR A 125 -12.39 -18.59 -12.11
CA THR A 125 -13.68 -18.57 -11.39
C THR A 125 -13.70 -17.88 -10.02
N ALA A 126 -12.54 -17.48 -9.49
CA ALA A 126 -12.49 -16.76 -8.22
C ALA A 126 -12.87 -15.29 -8.43
N THR A 127 -13.71 -14.77 -7.52
CA THR A 127 -13.95 -13.32 -7.44
C THR A 127 -12.78 -12.64 -6.74
N PHE A 128 -12.37 -11.50 -7.26
CA PHE A 128 -11.34 -10.65 -6.68
C PHE A 128 -11.91 -9.29 -6.31
N ASN A 129 -11.44 -8.76 -5.18
CA ASN A 129 -11.77 -7.45 -4.61
C ASN A 129 -10.55 -6.53 -4.71
N PRO A 130 -10.20 -6.02 -5.89
CA PRO A 130 -9.10 -5.09 -6.02
C PRO A 130 -9.45 -3.66 -5.59
N PHE A 131 -8.45 -2.96 -5.08
CA PHE A 131 -8.43 -1.50 -5.15
C PHE A 131 -7.04 -1.00 -5.55
N GLY A 132 -7.00 0.25 -5.99
CA GLY A 132 -5.79 0.95 -6.32
C GLY A 132 -5.89 2.46 -6.14
N ILE A 133 -4.73 3.09 -5.96
CA ILE A 133 -4.59 4.53 -5.85
C ILE A 133 -3.64 5.03 -6.95
N GLY A 134 -4.14 6.00 -7.72
CA GLY A 134 -3.37 6.71 -8.74
C GLY A 134 -2.84 8.05 -8.21
N PHE A 135 -1.77 8.57 -8.83
CA PHE A 135 -1.21 9.89 -8.52
C PHE A 135 -1.46 10.85 -9.68
N SER A 136 -1.65 12.13 -9.36
CA SER A 136 -1.88 13.19 -10.33
C SER A 136 -1.38 14.55 -9.84
N LYS A 137 -1.26 15.51 -10.77
CA LYS A 137 -0.91 16.91 -10.47
C LYS A 137 -1.89 17.64 -9.55
N THR A 138 -3.16 17.24 -9.56
CA THR A 138 -4.29 18.03 -9.02
C THR A 138 -5.21 17.21 -8.11
N GLY A 139 -4.67 16.18 -7.45
CA GLY A 139 -5.41 15.42 -6.46
C GLY A 139 -5.62 16.21 -5.16
N ASN A 140 -6.39 15.62 -4.25
CA ASN A 140 -6.74 16.21 -2.96
C ASN A 140 -6.30 15.32 -1.78
N LEU A 141 -5.56 14.25 -2.05
CA LEU A 141 -5.03 13.33 -1.05
C LEU A 141 -3.52 13.54 -0.91
N ASP A 142 -3.08 13.83 0.32
CA ASP A 142 -1.67 13.96 0.72
C ASP A 142 -1.05 12.56 0.84
N LEU A 143 -0.41 12.07 -0.24
CA LEU A 143 0.30 10.79 -0.24
C LEU A 143 1.78 10.97 -0.60
N SER A 144 2.61 10.10 -0.04
CA SER A 144 4.00 9.93 -0.44
C SER A 144 4.24 8.49 -0.87
N LEU A 145 5.03 8.29 -1.92
CA LEU A 145 5.47 6.97 -2.35
C LEU A 145 6.98 7.00 -2.51
N GLY A 146 7.69 6.01 -2.01
CA GLY A 146 9.13 5.99 -2.19
C GLY A 146 9.75 4.63 -1.99
N GLN A 147 11.06 4.60 -2.16
CA GLN A 147 11.88 3.43 -1.95
C GLN A 147 13.14 3.80 -1.16
N TYR A 148 13.63 2.87 -0.35
CA TYR A 148 14.95 2.94 0.23
C TYR A 148 15.61 1.56 0.24
N THR A 149 16.94 1.52 0.28
CA THR A 149 17.69 0.26 0.45
C THR A 149 18.11 0.12 1.90
N GLY A 150 17.85 -1.04 2.49
CA GLY A 150 18.21 -1.33 3.87
C GLY A 150 19.72 -1.43 4.07
N ASP A 151 20.17 -1.00 5.25
CA ASP A 151 21.56 -0.95 5.71
C ASP A 151 21.75 -1.63 7.09
N ALA A 152 20.68 -2.23 7.63
CA ALA A 152 20.63 -2.85 8.96
C ALA A 152 20.94 -1.92 10.14
N SER A 153 21.05 -0.61 9.91
CA SER A 153 21.31 0.41 10.94
C SER A 153 20.02 1.02 11.46
N SER A 154 19.85 1.08 12.78
CA SER A 154 18.66 1.67 13.41
C SER A 154 18.63 3.19 13.32
N ASP A 155 17.43 3.76 13.47
CA ASP A 155 17.13 5.19 13.60
C ASP A 155 17.42 6.03 12.36
N ARG A 156 17.40 5.38 11.20
CA ARG A 156 17.47 6.03 9.90
C ARG A 156 16.17 6.78 9.60
N LEU A 157 16.31 8.04 9.21
CA LEU A 157 15.21 8.86 8.70
C LEU A 157 14.89 8.47 7.25
N ILE A 158 13.60 8.25 6.99
CA ILE A 158 13.02 8.19 5.65
C ILE A 158 12.21 9.47 5.46
N GLN A 159 12.59 10.27 4.46
CA GLN A 159 11.98 11.58 4.22
C GLN A 159 10.60 11.41 3.57
N CYS A 160 9.55 11.82 4.29
CA CYS A 160 8.16 11.81 3.84
C CYS A 160 7.27 12.71 4.74
N THR A 161 7.60 13.99 4.84
CA THR A 161 6.79 15.07 5.44
C THR A 161 5.27 14.88 5.33
N GLY A 162 4.56 15.07 6.44
CA GLY A 162 3.09 15.02 6.50
C GLY A 162 2.49 13.61 6.62
N THR A 163 3.31 12.57 6.61
CA THR A 163 2.85 11.18 6.76
C THR A 163 2.37 10.89 8.18
N GLN A 164 1.14 10.40 8.32
CA GLN A 164 0.49 10.01 9.57
C GLN A 164 0.09 8.53 9.63
N ALA A 165 0.13 7.84 8.49
CA ALA A 165 0.18 6.38 8.42
C ALA A 165 1.14 5.97 7.32
N VAL A 166 1.81 4.83 7.48
CA VAL A 166 2.75 4.33 6.48
C VAL A 166 2.66 2.81 6.38
N ILE A 167 2.72 2.31 5.15
CA ILE A 167 2.96 0.90 4.84
C ILE A 167 4.36 0.77 4.25
N VAL A 168 5.13 -0.19 4.74
CA VAL A 168 6.46 -0.55 4.21
C VAL A 168 6.44 -2.03 3.82
N LYS A 169 7.01 -2.35 2.65
CA LYS A 169 7.23 -3.73 2.19
C LYS A 169 8.60 -3.87 1.53
N GLY A 170 9.38 -4.84 2.00
CA GLY A 170 10.65 -5.22 1.37
C GLY A 170 10.45 -6.07 0.11
N GLU A 171 11.38 -5.99 -0.84
CA GLU A 171 11.51 -6.85 -2.03
C GLU A 171 12.08 -8.23 -1.64
N GLY A 172 11.57 -8.82 -0.56
CA GLY A 172 11.96 -10.09 0.01
C GLY A 172 10.78 -10.83 0.61
N THR A 173 11.04 -11.93 1.33
CA THR A 173 9.99 -12.78 1.92
C THR A 173 9.32 -12.16 3.14
N GLN A 174 9.83 -11.03 3.65
CA GLN A 174 9.27 -10.39 4.83
C GLN A 174 7.88 -9.83 4.52
N SER A 175 6.96 -10.00 5.46
CA SER A 175 5.63 -9.39 5.38
C SER A 175 5.75 -7.86 5.36
N GLY A 176 4.81 -7.22 4.67
CA GLY A 176 4.61 -5.78 4.81
C GLY A 176 4.23 -5.44 6.24
N VAL A 177 4.62 -4.25 6.69
CA VAL A 177 4.27 -3.70 8.00
C VAL A 177 3.67 -2.31 7.87
N TYR A 178 2.89 -1.94 8.86
CA TYR A 178 2.09 -0.74 8.91
C TYR A 178 2.28 -0.02 10.25
N LYS A 179 2.24 1.30 10.22
CA LYS A 179 2.19 2.14 11.44
C LYS A 179 1.31 3.35 11.22
N THR A 180 0.63 3.78 12.27
CA THR A 180 -0.01 5.11 12.32
C THR A 180 0.47 5.95 13.48
N GLY A 181 0.14 7.23 13.38
CA GLY A 181 0.26 8.19 14.45
C GLY A 181 -0.72 7.99 15.61
N TYR A 182 -1.70 7.10 15.50
CA TYR A 182 -2.63 6.84 16.59
C TYR A 182 -2.17 5.69 17.50
N THR A 183 -1.19 4.91 17.02
CA THR A 183 -0.63 3.76 17.73
C THR A 183 0.48 4.18 18.70
N ASP A 184 0.70 3.38 19.75
CA ASP A 184 1.85 3.53 20.66
C ASP A 184 3.15 3.70 19.85
N THR A 185 4.02 4.57 20.33
CA THR A 185 5.36 4.84 19.79
C THR A 185 6.15 3.59 19.41
N ALA A 186 5.97 2.47 20.13
CA ALA A 186 6.69 1.22 19.88
C ALA A 186 6.02 0.23 18.91
N ASN A 187 4.70 0.33 18.70
CA ASN A 187 3.94 -0.69 17.99
C ASN A 187 4.01 -0.54 16.47
N CYS A 188 4.17 -1.65 15.76
CA CYS A 188 4.12 -1.73 14.30
C CYS A 188 3.42 -3.02 13.88
N TYR A 189 2.41 -2.89 13.02
CA TYR A 189 1.46 -3.94 12.69
C TYR A 189 1.90 -4.67 11.43
N TYR A 190 1.60 -5.96 11.31
CA TYR A 190 1.77 -6.66 10.05
C TYR A 190 0.61 -6.30 9.10
N PHE A 191 0.92 -5.96 7.85
CA PHE A 191 -0.09 -5.52 6.86
C PHE A 191 -0.67 -6.68 6.02
N LEU A 192 0.00 -7.84 6.01
CA LEU A 192 -0.28 -8.97 5.11
C LEU A 192 -0.17 -10.34 5.80
N ALA A 193 -0.29 -10.40 7.13
CA ALA A 193 -0.13 -11.63 7.88
C ALA A 193 -0.96 -11.60 9.17
N ALA A 194 -1.47 -12.77 9.58
CA ALA A 194 -2.06 -13.00 10.90
C ALA A 194 -0.96 -13.18 11.96
N THR A 195 -0.13 -12.16 12.13
CA THR A 195 1.03 -12.18 13.03
C THR A 195 0.91 -11.06 14.03
N ALA A 196 1.18 -11.36 15.30
CA ALA A 196 1.18 -10.35 16.36
C ALA A 196 2.09 -9.16 16.00
N MET A 197 1.63 -7.95 16.32
CA MET A 197 2.38 -6.72 16.08
C MET A 197 3.78 -6.74 16.73
N ILE A 198 4.70 -6.01 16.11
CA ILE A 198 6.04 -5.77 16.62
C ILE A 198 5.94 -4.67 17.69
N THR A 199 6.24 -5.02 18.95
CA THR A 199 6.12 -4.13 20.12
C THR A 199 7.46 -3.59 20.63
N THR A 200 8.58 -4.03 20.02
CA THR A 200 9.94 -3.68 20.43
C THR A 200 10.40 -2.30 19.94
N GLY A 201 9.59 -1.60 19.14
CA GLY A 201 9.99 -0.37 18.47
C GLY A 201 11.10 -0.57 17.43
N THR A 202 11.43 -1.80 17.00
CA THR A 202 12.54 -2.05 16.08
C THR A 202 12.16 -1.93 14.60
N ALA A 203 10.87 -1.79 14.27
CA ALA A 203 10.37 -1.66 12.90
C ALA A 203 10.21 -0.18 12.51
N ILE A 204 8.99 0.29 12.20
CA ILE A 204 8.73 1.69 11.91
C ILE A 204 8.67 2.48 13.22
N LYS A 205 9.40 3.60 13.30
CA LYS A 205 9.58 4.47 14.46
C LYS A 205 9.15 5.91 14.15
N GLY A 206 8.76 6.65 15.19
CA GLY A 206 8.78 8.12 15.18
C GLY A 206 7.77 8.83 14.28
N LEU A 207 6.72 8.19 13.79
CA LEU A 207 5.79 8.78 12.80
C LEU A 207 5.18 10.14 13.22
N ASN A 208 4.84 10.34 14.50
CA ASN A 208 4.27 11.61 14.99
C ASN A 208 5.30 12.67 15.39
N ASN A 209 6.52 12.24 15.70
CA ASN A 209 7.53 13.08 16.33
C ASN A 209 8.68 13.40 15.37
N VAL A 210 8.48 13.11 14.07
CA VAL A 210 9.45 13.32 12.99
C VAL A 210 8.71 14.10 11.89
N PRO A 211 8.73 15.45 11.94
CA PRO A 211 8.00 16.29 10.99
C PRO A 211 8.33 16.00 9.52
N ASP A 212 9.56 15.55 9.27
CA ASP A 212 10.10 15.30 7.94
C ASP A 212 9.83 13.87 7.42
N GLY A 213 9.12 13.01 8.16
CA GLY A 213 8.76 11.66 7.72
C GLY A 213 8.64 10.62 8.83
N PHE A 214 9.34 9.49 8.68
CA PHE A 214 9.40 8.45 9.71
C PHE A 214 10.81 7.91 9.86
N LYS A 215 11.08 7.31 11.02
CA LYS A 215 12.32 6.56 11.24
C LYS A 215 12.09 5.08 11.06
N ILE A 216 13.12 4.34 10.69
CA ILE A 216 13.13 2.88 10.71
C ILE A 216 14.17 2.38 11.70
N GLY A 217 13.86 1.28 12.38
CA GLY A 217 14.84 0.53 13.17
C GLY A 217 15.59 -0.49 12.32
N ASN A 218 16.05 -1.57 12.96
CA ASN A 218 16.83 -2.64 12.35
C ASN A 218 16.03 -3.95 12.14
N HIS A 219 14.70 -3.93 12.30
CA HIS A 219 13.88 -5.12 12.11
C HIS A 219 13.87 -5.56 10.64
N ALA A 220 13.90 -6.86 10.38
CA ALA A 220 14.03 -7.41 9.03
C ALA A 220 12.87 -7.02 8.08
N THR A 221 11.69 -6.71 8.62
CA THR A 221 10.53 -6.24 7.81
C THR A 221 10.70 -4.83 7.25
N VAL A 222 11.68 -4.06 7.72
CA VAL A 222 11.93 -2.69 7.26
C VAL A 222 13.38 -2.39 6.93
N ASN A 223 14.36 -3.15 7.43
CA ASN A 223 15.75 -2.75 7.27
C ASN A 223 16.76 -3.92 7.28
N THR A 224 16.59 -4.89 6.37
CA THR A 224 17.62 -5.89 6.07
C THR A 224 18.63 -5.30 5.08
N ASN A 225 19.93 -5.50 5.36
CA ASN A 225 21.00 -5.01 4.51
C ASN A 225 20.84 -5.44 3.04
N ALA A 226 21.00 -4.50 2.11
CA ALA A 226 20.87 -4.67 0.66
C ALA A 226 19.47 -5.07 0.15
N VAL A 227 18.45 -5.18 1.01
CA VAL A 227 17.06 -5.37 0.58
C VAL A 227 16.45 -4.01 0.25
N LYS A 228 15.79 -3.89 -0.89
CA LYS A 228 15.02 -2.70 -1.23
C LYS A 228 13.66 -2.75 -0.54
N TYR A 229 13.19 -1.60 -0.07
CA TYR A 229 11.90 -1.43 0.60
C TYR A 229 11.10 -0.34 -0.08
N ASN A 230 9.88 -0.67 -0.44
CA ASN A 230 8.91 0.28 -0.97
C ASN A 230 7.99 0.73 0.15
N TYR A 231 7.55 1.98 0.10
CA TYR A 231 6.60 2.52 1.07
C TYR A 231 5.55 3.41 0.42
N ILE A 232 4.37 3.43 1.04
CA ILE A 232 3.34 4.44 0.81
C ILE A 232 3.01 5.10 2.14
N GLY A 233 3.13 6.42 2.19
CA GLY A 233 2.74 7.27 3.30
C GLY A 233 1.41 7.96 3.01
N PHE A 234 0.57 8.05 4.04
CA PHE A 234 -0.74 8.68 4.03
C PHE A 234 -0.73 9.84 5.03
N GLY A 235 -1.05 11.07 4.61
CA GLY A 235 -1.32 12.19 5.52
C GLY A 235 -2.82 12.32 5.80
N SER A 236 -3.27 12.36 7.06
CA SER A 236 -4.72 12.47 7.34
C SER A 236 -5.26 13.79 6.80
N ASP A 237 -6.42 13.67 6.19
CA ASP A 237 -7.17 14.75 5.63
C ASP A 237 -8.48 15.00 6.40
N TRP A 238 -8.49 14.66 7.69
CA TRP A 238 -9.68 14.76 8.54
C TRP A 238 -10.34 16.15 8.46
N ASN A 239 -9.57 17.21 8.22
CA ASN A 239 -10.05 18.59 8.22
C ASN A 239 -9.84 19.38 6.89
N LYS A 240 -9.18 18.88 5.84
CA LYS A 240 -8.88 19.73 4.65
C LYS A 240 -9.76 19.43 3.42
N HIS A 241 -9.86 18.17 2.97
CA HIS A 241 -10.61 17.78 1.76
C HIS A 241 -11.68 16.71 2.03
N SER A 242 -11.75 16.15 3.25
CA SER A 242 -12.75 15.12 3.62
C SER A 242 -12.74 13.90 2.69
N LEU A 243 -11.58 13.57 2.13
CA LEU A 243 -11.42 12.42 1.23
C LEU A 243 -10.70 11.24 1.89
N MET A 244 -9.96 11.49 2.98
CA MET A 244 -9.35 10.45 3.77
C MET A 244 -9.41 10.76 5.26
N ALA A 245 -9.65 9.73 6.06
CA ALA A 245 -9.69 9.81 7.52
C ALA A 245 -8.91 8.65 8.11
N ILE A 246 -8.06 8.94 9.10
CA ILE A 246 -7.37 7.93 9.90
C ILE A 246 -7.93 8.03 11.31
N THR A 247 -8.34 6.90 11.88
CA THR A 247 -8.84 6.82 13.26
C THR A 247 -8.54 5.44 13.87
N GLU A 248 -8.96 5.22 15.10
CA GLU A 248 -8.86 3.95 15.81
C GLU A 248 -10.16 3.70 16.60
N TYR A 249 -10.52 2.43 16.76
CA TYR A 249 -11.52 2.01 17.72
C TYR A 249 -11.07 0.74 18.45
N VAL A 250 -11.75 0.39 19.54
CA VAL A 250 -11.54 -0.86 20.27
C VAL A 250 -12.75 -1.74 20.07
N GLY A 251 -12.53 -3.00 19.67
CA GLY A 251 -13.59 -3.97 19.45
C GLY A 251 -14.31 -4.36 20.75
N ILE A 252 -15.59 -4.70 20.62
CA ILE A 252 -16.51 -5.01 21.72
C ILE A 252 -17.05 -6.47 21.70
N GLY A 253 -16.68 -7.30 20.72
CA GLY A 253 -17.02 -8.73 20.68
C GLY A 253 -18.43 -9.09 20.20
N GLY A 254 -19.16 -8.16 19.60
CA GLY A 254 -20.55 -8.35 19.15
C GLY A 254 -20.84 -7.61 17.85
N GLU A 255 -22.10 -7.40 17.50
CA GLU A 255 -22.48 -6.66 16.28
C GLU A 255 -22.94 -5.22 16.60
N GLY A 256 -22.93 -4.37 15.58
CA GLY A 256 -23.61 -3.08 15.64
C GLY A 256 -22.77 -1.93 16.17
N GLN A 257 -21.48 -2.13 16.43
CA GLN A 257 -20.59 -1.03 16.81
C GLN A 257 -20.48 -0.05 15.64
N ARG A 258 -20.85 1.21 15.89
CA ARG A 258 -20.75 2.30 14.92
C ARG A 258 -19.41 3.00 15.06
N ILE A 259 -18.73 3.18 13.93
CA ILE A 259 -17.49 3.94 13.83
C ILE A 259 -17.79 5.22 13.06
N TRP A 260 -17.47 6.36 13.67
CA TRP A 260 -17.74 7.69 13.13
C TRP A 260 -16.60 8.19 12.26
N LEU A 261 -16.94 8.78 11.11
CA LEU A 261 -16.03 9.39 10.14
C LEU A 261 -16.64 10.72 9.66
N PRO A 262 -15.83 11.65 9.11
CA PRO A 262 -16.35 12.91 8.57
C PRO A 262 -17.11 12.74 7.25
N PHE A 263 -17.23 11.51 6.72
CA PHE A 263 -17.87 11.22 5.45
C PHE A 263 -18.35 9.76 5.37
N GLN A 264 -19.14 9.47 4.34
CA GLN A 264 -19.46 8.12 3.89
C GLN A 264 -18.23 7.48 3.22
N PRO A 265 -17.63 6.43 3.80
CA PRO A 265 -16.47 5.80 3.20
C PRO A 265 -16.89 4.95 2.00
N ASP A 266 -16.06 4.96 0.96
CA ASP A 266 -16.15 4.06 -0.18
C ASP A 266 -15.09 2.94 -0.17
N LEU A 267 -14.02 3.14 0.62
CA LEU A 267 -12.95 2.20 0.86
C LEU A 267 -12.49 2.32 2.32
N LEU A 268 -12.26 1.19 2.98
CA LEU A 268 -11.81 1.09 4.37
C LEU A 268 -10.65 0.09 4.45
N PHE A 269 -9.58 0.43 5.16
CA PHE A 269 -8.65 -0.52 5.79
C PHE A 269 -8.98 -0.62 7.26
N LEU A 270 -9.03 -1.83 7.78
CA LEU A 270 -9.22 -2.15 9.18
C LEU A 270 -8.04 -3.04 9.60
N ILE A 271 -7.19 -2.51 10.46
CA ILE A 271 -5.89 -3.11 10.80
C ILE A 271 -5.94 -3.44 12.29
N PRO A 272 -6.30 -4.67 12.66
CA PRO A 272 -6.42 -5.07 14.04
C PRO A 272 -5.05 -5.21 14.71
N ALA A 273 -5.03 -4.97 16.02
CA ALA A 273 -3.97 -5.45 16.88
C ALA A 273 -4.04 -6.98 17.05
N GLY A 274 -2.98 -7.55 17.63
CA GLY A 274 -2.89 -9.00 17.88
C GLY A 274 -2.53 -9.81 16.63
N ALA A 275 -2.67 -11.14 16.73
CA ALA A 275 -2.36 -12.09 15.66
C ALA A 275 -3.54 -12.26 14.70
N LEU A 276 -4.03 -11.15 14.15
CA LEU A 276 -5.16 -11.08 13.24
C LEU A 276 -4.73 -10.44 11.92
N SER A 277 -5.30 -10.91 10.82
CA SER A 277 -4.98 -10.32 9.51
C SER A 277 -5.70 -8.99 9.34
N PRO A 278 -5.06 -7.97 8.77
CA PRO A 278 -5.75 -6.78 8.29
C PRO A 278 -6.80 -7.14 7.27
N VAL A 279 -7.84 -6.32 7.22
CA VAL A 279 -8.93 -6.49 6.27
C VAL A 279 -9.23 -5.17 5.58
N PHE A 280 -9.84 -5.22 4.41
CA PHE A 280 -10.33 -4.04 3.71
C PHE A 280 -11.71 -4.27 3.13
N TRP A 281 -12.45 -3.18 2.99
CA TRP A 281 -13.80 -3.18 2.43
C TRP A 281 -13.90 -2.07 1.38
N HIS A 282 -14.68 -2.29 0.31
CA HIS A 282 -15.07 -1.23 -0.62
C HIS A 282 -16.54 -1.38 -1.06
N LYS A 283 -17.15 -0.32 -1.57
CA LYS A 283 -18.60 -0.25 -1.83
C LYS A 283 -19.19 -1.29 -2.79
N TYR A 284 -18.37 -1.86 -3.65
CA TYR A 284 -18.78 -2.95 -4.55
C TYR A 284 -18.72 -4.34 -3.92
N MET A 285 -18.16 -4.49 -2.72
CA MET A 285 -18.19 -5.76 -2.02
C MET A 285 -19.61 -6.12 -1.59
N THR A 286 -19.91 -7.41 -1.56
CA THR A 286 -21.17 -7.93 -1.02
C THR A 286 -21.32 -7.50 0.43
N SER A 287 -22.52 -7.06 0.82
CA SER A 287 -22.80 -6.63 2.20
C SER A 287 -22.38 -7.69 3.22
N GLY A 288 -21.74 -7.28 4.31
CA GLY A 288 -21.24 -8.17 5.36
C GLY A 288 -19.93 -8.88 5.02
N HIS A 289 -19.49 -8.89 3.76
CA HIS A 289 -18.18 -9.42 3.39
C HIS A 289 -17.10 -8.34 3.48
N THR A 290 -15.92 -8.72 3.96
CA THR A 290 -14.75 -7.84 4.02
C THR A 290 -13.51 -8.65 3.67
N ALA A 291 -12.66 -8.11 2.81
CA ALA A 291 -11.54 -8.85 2.22
C ALA A 291 -10.38 -8.93 3.21
N CYS A 292 -9.93 -10.14 3.52
CA CYS A 292 -8.81 -10.37 4.43
C CYS A 292 -7.47 -10.27 3.68
N THR A 293 -6.50 -9.48 4.11
CA THR A 293 -5.23 -9.37 3.35
C THR A 293 -4.33 -10.61 3.47
N GLY A 294 -4.56 -11.44 4.49
CA GLY A 294 -3.88 -12.72 4.70
C GLY A 294 -4.37 -13.85 3.78
N ALA A 295 -3.90 -15.07 4.02
CA ALA A 295 -4.29 -16.27 3.25
C ALA A 295 -5.63 -16.89 3.73
N LEU A 296 -6.60 -16.04 4.06
CA LEU A 296 -7.94 -16.41 4.52
C LEU A 296 -8.98 -15.99 3.49
N ALA A 297 -10.17 -16.60 3.53
CA ALA A 297 -11.29 -16.13 2.72
C ALA A 297 -11.74 -14.73 3.15
N ASP A 298 -12.62 -14.10 2.38
CA ASP A 298 -13.31 -12.90 2.86
C ASP A 298 -14.02 -13.25 4.16
N ILE A 299 -13.89 -12.36 5.15
CA ILE A 299 -14.57 -12.53 6.42
C ILE A 299 -16.04 -12.17 6.24
N THR A 300 -16.91 -12.92 6.91
CA THR A 300 -18.31 -12.56 7.07
C THR A 300 -18.48 -11.67 8.30
N ASP A 301 -19.56 -10.90 8.36
CA ASP A 301 -19.88 -9.97 9.44
C ASP A 301 -18.75 -8.97 9.74
N GLY A 302 -18.03 -8.55 8.70
CA GLY A 302 -17.01 -7.51 8.75
C GLY A 302 -17.65 -6.12 8.80
N VAL A 303 -17.64 -5.40 7.69
CA VAL A 303 -18.41 -4.16 7.52
C VAL A 303 -19.84 -4.50 7.07
N ILE A 304 -20.82 -4.23 7.92
CA ILE A 304 -22.22 -4.65 7.71
C ILE A 304 -23.13 -3.51 7.27
N ASN A 305 -22.74 -2.25 7.48
CA ASN A 305 -23.53 -1.10 7.05
C ASN A 305 -22.66 0.14 6.83
N ILE A 306 -22.99 0.92 5.80
CA ILE A 306 -22.32 2.17 5.48
C ILE A 306 -23.27 3.33 5.79
N LYS A 307 -22.76 4.36 6.46
CA LYS A 307 -23.51 5.55 6.87
C LYS A 307 -22.92 6.79 6.22
N ASN A 308 -23.68 7.89 6.22
CA ASN A 308 -23.23 9.16 5.66
C ASN A 308 -22.01 9.76 6.36
N ASP A 309 -21.71 9.27 7.56
CA ASP A 309 -20.74 9.76 8.53
C ASP A 309 -19.99 8.60 9.20
N GLY A 310 -19.78 7.50 8.46
CA GLY A 310 -19.06 6.33 8.95
C GLY A 310 -19.63 5.00 8.52
N PHE A 311 -19.50 4.01 9.39
CA PHE A 311 -19.90 2.63 9.12
C PHE A 311 -20.25 1.87 10.40
N ILE A 312 -20.85 0.70 10.24
CA ILE A 312 -21.16 -0.25 11.31
C ILE A 312 -20.41 -1.54 11.02
N ILE A 313 -19.74 -2.07 12.05
CA ILE A 313 -19.07 -3.37 12.01
C ILE A 313 -19.95 -4.47 12.62
N GLY A 314 -19.81 -5.69 12.10
CA GLY A 314 -20.40 -6.90 12.65
C GLY A 314 -19.49 -7.57 13.67
N ALA A 315 -19.67 -8.87 13.88
CA ALA A 315 -18.97 -9.67 14.87
C ALA A 315 -17.69 -10.36 14.34
N GLY A 316 -17.27 -10.06 13.11
CA GLY A 316 -16.07 -10.64 12.51
C GLY A 316 -14.83 -10.44 13.40
N THR A 317 -14.04 -11.50 13.59
CA THR A 317 -12.95 -11.51 14.58
C THR A 317 -11.89 -10.45 14.29
N GLU A 318 -11.54 -10.23 13.02
CA GLU A 318 -10.56 -9.26 12.57
C GLU A 318 -11.00 -7.81 12.77
N VAL A 319 -12.30 -7.56 12.93
CA VAL A 319 -12.83 -6.20 13.07
C VAL A 319 -13.37 -5.93 14.47
N ASN A 320 -13.84 -6.94 15.22
CA ASN A 320 -14.58 -6.67 16.45
C ASN A 320 -14.24 -7.60 17.61
N THR A 321 -13.00 -8.07 17.71
CA THR A 321 -12.54 -8.80 18.91
C THR A 321 -12.53 -7.87 20.14
N VAL A 322 -13.07 -8.37 21.27
CA VAL A 322 -13.13 -7.64 22.55
C VAL A 322 -11.76 -7.09 22.93
N GLN A 323 -11.71 -5.82 23.32
CA GLN A 323 -10.50 -5.13 23.79
C GLN A 323 -9.35 -5.11 22.78
N ASN A 324 -9.60 -5.42 21.51
CA ASN A 324 -8.59 -5.36 20.47
C ASN A 324 -8.68 -4.01 19.73
N PRO A 325 -7.65 -3.16 19.80
CA PRO A 325 -7.60 -1.96 18.99
C PRO A 325 -7.59 -2.29 17.49
N VAL A 326 -8.27 -1.48 16.69
CA VAL A 326 -8.31 -1.59 15.23
C VAL A 326 -8.11 -0.21 14.65
N CYS A 327 -7.02 -0.05 13.90
CA CYS A 327 -6.78 1.19 13.17
C CYS A 327 -7.60 1.20 11.87
N VAL A 328 -8.15 2.36 11.55
CA VAL A 328 -8.99 2.59 10.38
C VAL A 328 -8.31 3.58 9.46
N VAL A 329 -8.18 3.24 8.18
CA VAL A 329 -7.89 4.20 7.11
C VAL A 329 -9.07 4.18 6.15
N ALA A 330 -9.83 5.27 6.14
CA ALA A 330 -11.03 5.41 5.34
C ALA A 330 -10.80 6.38 4.19
N PHE A 331 -11.39 6.08 3.03
CA PHE A 331 -11.37 6.95 1.87
C PHE A 331 -12.77 7.18 1.34
N LYS A 332 -13.01 8.38 0.82
CA LYS A 332 -14.17 8.75 0.01
C LYS A 332 -13.72 8.94 -1.42
N GLN A 333 -14.54 8.51 -2.37
CA GLN A 333 -14.38 8.92 -3.76
C GLN A 333 -14.78 10.40 -3.88
N GLY A 334 -13.78 11.26 -4.14
CA GLY A 334 -13.98 12.63 -4.59
C GLY A 334 -14.38 12.71 -6.04
#